data_AF-A0A373DBS7-F1
#
_entry.id   AF-A0A373DBS7-F1
#
_cell.length_a   1.000
_cell.length_b   1.000
_cell.length_c   1.000
_cell.angle_alpha   90.00
_cell.angle_beta   90.00
_cell.angle_gamma   90.00
#
_symmetry.space_group_name_H-M   'P 1'
#
loop_
_entity.id
_entity.type
_entity.pdbx_description
1 polymer ?
#
loop_
_entity_poly.entity_id
_entity_poly.type
_entity_poly.pdbx_seq_one_letter_code
_entity_poly.pdbx_strand_id
1 'polypeptide(L)'
;MVNRYLKMSTAHLKEATIAALEIMDVPYCVIYDEGVFISVLDLDHTDAQTRKKYDELPEDLLTILNYARKLGASLVWLDRDADEVEGLPVYEW
;
A
#
# COMPACT_ATOMS: atom_id res chain seq x y z
N MET A 1 13.30 15.31 8.42
CA MET A 1 13.20 13.90 8.01
C MET A 1 12.76 13.90 6.55
N VAL A 2 13.48 13.24 5.64
CA VAL A 2 13.07 13.16 4.23
C VAL A 2 12.07 12.01 4.13
N ASN A 3 10.81 12.32 3.82
CA ASN A 3 9.81 11.29 3.54
C ASN A 3 10.17 10.60 2.23
N ARG A 4 10.31 9.28 2.27
CA ARG A 4 10.57 8.45 1.10
C ARG A 4 9.25 7.80 0.68
N TYR A 5 8.97 7.85 -0.61
CA TYR A 5 7.88 7.09 -1.20
C TYR A 5 8.43 5.99 -2.10
N LEU A 6 7.65 4.93 -2.25
CA LEU A 6 7.92 3.84 -3.18
C LEU A 6 6.87 3.90 -4.29
N LYS A 7 7.29 4.18 -5.53
CA LYS A 7 6.43 4.14 -6.71
C LYS A 7 6.48 2.73 -7.32
N MET A 8 5.33 2.14 -7.65
CA MET A 8 5.25 0.83 -8.31
C MET A 8 3.91 0.67 -9.05
N SER A 9 3.82 -0.32 -9.95
CA SER A 9 2.60 -0.62 -10.70
C SER A 9 1.41 -0.97 -9.79
N THR A 10 0.20 -0.59 -10.19
CA THR A 10 -1.05 -1.10 -9.58
C THR A 10 -1.17 -2.61 -9.68
N ALA A 11 -0.49 -3.25 -10.64
CA ALA A 11 -0.52 -4.70 -10.83
C ALA A 11 0.02 -5.50 -9.62
N HIS A 12 0.67 -4.84 -8.65
CA HIS A 12 1.09 -5.48 -7.40
C HIS A 12 -0.03 -5.76 -6.40
N LEU A 13 -1.24 -5.27 -6.67
CA LEU A 13 -2.43 -5.61 -5.91
C LEU A 13 -3.43 -6.32 -6.82
N LYS A 14 -4.26 -7.18 -6.24
CA LYS A 14 -5.42 -7.73 -6.94
C LYS A 14 -6.43 -6.60 -7.20
N GLU A 15 -7.15 -6.68 -8.33
CA GLU A 15 -8.23 -5.74 -8.65
C GLU A 15 -9.22 -5.57 -7.49
N ALA A 16 -9.64 -6.69 -6.88
CA ALA A 16 -10.56 -6.69 -5.73
C ALA A 16 -10.00 -5.96 -4.50
N THR A 17 -8.68 -6.03 -4.28
CA THR A 17 -8.02 -5.33 -3.17
C THR A 17 -8.03 -3.83 -3.41
N ILE A 18 -7.72 -3.37 -4.62
CA ILE A 18 -7.78 -1.94 -4.98
C ILE A 18 -9.22 -1.42 -4.92
N ALA A 19 -10.18 -2.18 -5.45
CA ALA A 19 -11.59 -1.80 -5.46
C ALA A 19 -12.20 -1.69 -4.05
N ALA A 20 -11.62 -2.39 -3.07
CA ALA A 20 -12.05 -2.35 -1.67
C ALA A 20 -11.36 -1.26 -0.83
N LEU A 21 -10.43 -0.47 -1.40
CA LEU A 21 -9.76 0.61 -0.67
C LEU A 21 -10.76 1.74 -0.36
N GLU A 22 -10.78 2.16 0.89
CA GLU A 22 -11.61 3.27 1.36
C GLU A 22 -10.76 4.49 1.70
N ILE A 23 -11.15 5.63 1.13
CA ILE A 23 -10.49 6.91 1.39
C ILE A 23 -10.60 7.23 2.89
N MET A 24 -9.49 7.62 3.50
CA MET A 24 -9.40 7.98 4.93
C MET A 24 -9.71 6.84 5.92
N ASP A 25 -9.74 5.57 5.49
CA ASP A 25 -9.66 4.41 6.41
C ASP A 25 -8.31 3.70 6.31
N VAL A 26 -8.02 2.77 7.22
CA VAL A 26 -6.76 2.02 7.31
C VAL A 26 -6.63 1.00 6.17
N PRO A 27 -5.54 1.00 5.38
CA PRO A 27 -4.45 1.97 5.39
C PRO A 27 -4.87 3.28 4.70
N TYR A 28 -4.56 4.42 5.32
CA TYR A 28 -5.02 5.73 4.81
C TYR A 28 -4.60 5.90 3.36
N CYS A 29 -5.61 6.09 2.50
CA CYS A 29 -5.39 6.17 1.06
C CYS A 29 -6.04 7.39 0.41
N VAL A 30 -5.48 7.78 -0.74
CA VAL A 30 -6.03 8.79 -1.66
C VAL A 30 -6.07 8.16 -3.06
N ILE A 31 -7.28 7.97 -3.58
CA ILE A 31 -7.56 7.30 -4.85
C ILE A 31 -7.74 8.35 -5.96
N TYR A 32 -7.21 8.07 -7.14
CA TYR A 32 -7.37 8.85 -8.37
C TYR A 32 -7.51 7.91 -9.58
N ASP A 33 -7.84 8.45 -10.76
CA ASP A 33 -8.30 7.64 -11.93
C ASP A 33 -7.29 6.56 -12.38
N GLU A 34 -5.99 6.83 -12.23
CA GLU A 34 -4.91 5.94 -12.65
C GLU A 34 -4.22 5.20 -11.51
N GLY A 35 -4.62 5.40 -10.24
CA GLY A 35 -3.98 4.70 -9.13
C GLY A 35 -4.35 5.18 -7.73
N VAL A 36 -3.43 4.96 -6.78
CA VAL A 36 -3.67 5.25 -5.37
C VAL A 36 -2.38 5.55 -4.60
N PHE A 37 -2.46 6.51 -3.69
CA PHE A 37 -1.46 6.70 -2.64
C PHE A 37 -1.90 5.98 -1.38
N ILE A 38 -1.01 5.20 -0.76
CA ILE A 38 -1.29 4.42 0.44
C ILE A 38 -0.24 4.72 1.52
N SER A 39 -0.68 5.08 2.72
CA SER A 39 0.22 5.30 3.85
C SER A 39 0.87 4.00 4.33
N VAL A 40 2.18 4.05 4.60
CA VAL A 40 2.87 2.97 5.32
C VAL A 40 2.87 3.32 6.80
N LEU A 41 2.02 2.64 7.58
CA LEU A 41 1.87 2.94 9.00
C LEU A 41 3.13 2.54 9.80
N ASP A 42 3.50 3.42 10.73
CA ASP A 42 4.41 3.12 11.82
C ASP A 42 3.66 2.28 12.87
N LEU A 43 3.86 0.97 12.81
CA LEU A 43 3.16 0.02 13.66
C LEU A 43 3.64 0.02 15.12
N ASP A 44 4.78 0.64 15.41
CA ASP A 44 5.33 0.74 16.77
C ASP A 44 4.67 1.88 17.55
N HIS A 45 4.11 2.88 16.85
CA HIS A 45 3.47 4.07 17.43
C HIS A 45 1.99 4.20 17.07
N THR A 46 1.36 3.11 16.63
CA THR A 46 -0.05 3.05 16.24
C THR A 46 -0.91 2.52 17.40
N ASP A 47 -2.14 3.03 17.55
CA ASP A 47 -3.09 2.56 18.56
C ASP A 47 -3.61 1.14 18.28
N ALA A 48 -4.15 0.46 19.31
CA ALA A 48 -4.57 -0.93 19.20
C ALA A 48 -5.72 -1.18 18.19
N GLN A 49 -6.61 -0.21 17.98
CA GLN A 49 -7.73 -0.36 17.02
C GLN A 49 -7.19 -0.29 15.60
N THR A 50 -6.37 0.70 15.31
CA THR A 50 -5.70 0.86 14.00
C THR A 50 -4.80 -0.34 13.71
N ARG A 51 -4.06 -0.85 14.71
CA ARG A 51 -3.23 -2.05 14.55
C ARG A 51 -4.06 -3.27 14.19
N LYS A 52 -5.20 -3.47 14.87
CA LYS A 52 -6.11 -4.58 14.56
C LYS A 52 -6.63 -4.51 13.13
N LYS A 53 -7.10 -3.34 12.68
CA LYS A 53 -7.53 -3.14 11.29
C LYS A 53 -6.41 -3.43 10.29
N TYR A 54 -5.20 -2.97 10.60
CA TYR A 54 -4.03 -3.23 9.75
C TYR A 54 -3.74 -4.74 9.63
N ASP A 55 -3.80 -5.48 10.73
CA ASP A 55 -3.52 -6.93 10.74
C ASP A 55 -4.61 -7.74 9.99
N GLU A 56 -5.80 -7.16 9.75
CA GLU A 56 -6.91 -7.75 8.99
C GLU A 56 -6.86 -7.45 7.48
N LEU A 57 -5.88 -6.67 7.01
CA LEU A 57 -5.75 -6.30 5.60
C LEU A 57 -5.47 -7.49 4.67
N PRO A 58 -5.84 -7.40 3.38
CA PRO A 58 -5.49 -8.41 2.38
C PRO A 58 -3.98 -8.69 2.31
N GLU A 59 -3.61 -9.96 2.06
CA GLU A 59 -2.22 -10.42 2.09
C GLU A 59 -1.33 -9.73 1.05
N ASP A 60 -1.85 -9.45 -0.15
CA ASP A 60 -1.17 -8.71 -1.21
C ASP A 60 -0.86 -7.26 -0.77
N LEU A 61 -1.83 -6.60 -0.14
CA LEU A 61 -1.65 -5.27 0.44
C LEU A 61 -0.62 -5.28 1.59
N LEU A 62 -0.72 -6.24 2.51
CA LEU A 62 0.26 -6.41 3.58
C LEU A 62 1.67 -6.64 3.05
N THR A 63 1.80 -7.40 1.97
CA THR A 63 3.09 -7.71 1.33
C THR A 63 3.78 -6.43 0.86
N ILE A 64 3.07 -5.59 0.10
CA ILE A 64 3.67 -4.34 -0.42
C ILE A 64 3.96 -3.32 0.70
N LEU A 65 3.09 -3.23 1.72
CA LEU A 65 3.29 -2.31 2.84
C LEU A 65 4.47 -2.74 3.71
N ASN A 66 4.63 -4.04 3.95
CA ASN A 66 5.77 -4.58 4.68
C ASN A 66 7.08 -4.40 3.89
N TYR A 67 7.03 -4.57 2.57
CA TYR A 67 8.16 -4.30 1.69
C TYR A 67 8.58 -2.82 1.75
N ALA A 68 7.62 -1.91 1.59
CA ALA A 68 7.85 -0.47 1.68
C ALA A 68 8.42 -0.07 3.05
N ARG A 69 7.90 -0.64 4.15
CA ARG A 69 8.42 -0.40 5.50
C ARG A 69 9.88 -0.83 5.64
N LYS A 70 10.27 -1.99 5.11
CA LYS A 70 11.68 -2.47 5.13
C LYS A 70 12.63 -1.52 4.40
N LEU A 71 12.14 -0.80 3.38
CA LEU A 71 12.89 0.23 2.66
C LEU A 71 12.90 1.60 3.37
N GLY A 72 12.17 1.75 4.48
CA GLY A 72 12.00 3.02 5.19
C GLY A 72 11.12 4.01 4.43
N ALA A 73 10.24 3.54 3.55
CA ALA A 73 9.24 4.37 2.89
C ALA A 73 8.04 4.61 3.82
N SER A 74 7.53 5.83 3.82
CA SER A 74 6.32 6.23 4.56
C SER A 74 5.06 6.26 3.67
N LEU A 75 5.24 6.10 2.36
CA LEU A 75 4.16 6.15 1.38
C LEU A 75 4.44 5.17 0.24
N VAL A 76 3.39 4.49 -0.21
CA VAL A 76 3.38 3.76 -1.48
C VAL A 76 2.55 4.56 -2.48
N TRP A 77 3.08 4.76 -3.68
CA TRP A 77 2.36 5.32 -4.82
C TRP A 77 2.17 4.20 -5.85
N LEU A 78 0.94 3.71 -5.94
CA LEU A 78 0.51 2.81 -7.00
C LEU A 78 0.00 3.63 -8.16
N ASP A 79 0.51 3.34 -9.35
CA ASP A 79 0.18 4.04 -10.59
C ASP A 79 0.14 2.99 -11.72
N ARG A 80 -0.87 3.06 -12.58
CA ARG A 80 -1.06 2.08 -13.67
C ARG A 80 0.14 2.01 -14.62
N ASP A 81 0.82 3.13 -14.83
CA ASP A 81 1.94 3.23 -15.77
C ASP A 81 3.31 3.11 -15.09
N ALA A 82 3.35 2.80 -13.79
CA ALA A 82 4.60 2.57 -13.08
C ALA A 82 5.20 1.19 -13.36
N ASP A 83 6.51 1.10 -13.17
CA ASP A 83 7.23 -0.16 -13.29
C ASP A 83 6.81 -1.17 -12.23
N GLU A 84 6.86 -2.45 -12.61
CA GLU A 84 6.81 -3.57 -11.69
C GLU A 84 8.10 -3.66 -10.88
N VAL A 85 7.97 -3.98 -9.59
CA VAL A 85 9.08 -4.21 -8.67
C VAL A 85 9.40 -5.69 -8.62
N GLU A 86 10.64 -6.03 -8.95
CA GLU A 86 11.14 -7.41 -8.92
C GLU A 86 10.99 -8.02 -7.51
N GLY A 87 10.43 -9.24 -7.45
CA GLY A 87 10.23 -9.98 -6.20
C GLY A 87 8.94 -9.65 -5.44
N LEU A 88 8.12 -8.73 -5.94
CA LEU A 88 6.73 -8.55 -5.47
C LEU A 88 5.74 -9.31 -6.36
N PRO A 89 4.59 -9.74 -5.81
CA PRO A 89 3.56 -10.40 -6.60
C PRO A 89 3.03 -9.45 -7.68
N VAL A 90 2.69 -9.98 -8.85
CA VAL A 90 2.05 -9.25 -9.95
C VAL A 90 0.79 -10.02 -10.35
N TYR A 91 -0.31 -9.30 -10.58
CA TYR A 91 -1.60 -9.85 -10.92
C TYR A 91 -2.09 -9.26 -12.25
N GLU A 92 -2.61 -10.13 -13.11
CA GLU A 92 -3.22 -9.75 -14.41
C GLU A 92 -4.67 -9.32 -14.20
N TRP A 93 -5.01 -8.07 -14.49
CA TRP A 93 -6.37 -7.53 -14.52
C TRP A 93 -6.44 -6.22 -15.31
#